data_AF-A0A1H6RPJ9-F1
#
_entry.id   AF-A0A1H6RPJ9-F1
#
_cell.length_a   1.000
_cell.length_b   1.000
_cell.length_c   1.000
_cell.angle_alpha   90.00
_cell.angle_beta   90.00
_cell.angle_gamma   90.00
#
_symmetry.space_group_name_H-M   'P 1'
#
loop_
_entity.id
_entity.type
_entity.pdbx_description
1 polymer ?
#
loop_
_entity_poly.entity_id
_entity_poly.type
_entity_poly.pdbx_seq_one_letter_code
_entity_poly.pdbx_strand_id
1 'polypeptide(L)'
;MDMRRRSVLQLGVATLALAGCSGTKVDTSQPAALDVVPVVASDDKVPKERPEPLIRYQFTCSAVDGSLIGKFSSLEEVWASTRYMHVTDCQVAYVGSGPHVLTAEETAAVNAAVAAGAAPGQASELCLRIIRACTRTDHRTLAASLAAYGIPVVKGALTLAPLAPQAALLTRWLKTAVPG
;
A
#
# COMPACT_ATOMS: atom_id res chain seq x y z
N MET A 1 33.98 53.73 3.33
CA MET A 1 32.98 54.53 4.06
C MET A 1 31.73 53.70 4.19
N ASP A 2 31.24 53.60 5.43
CA ASP A 2 30.02 52.96 5.94
C ASP A 2 28.79 53.05 5.00
N MET A 3 27.80 52.15 5.05
CA MET A 3 27.07 51.81 6.27
C MET A 3 26.19 50.56 6.10
N ARG A 4 26.20 49.73 7.16
CA ARG A 4 25.26 48.63 7.45
C ARG A 4 23.80 49.02 7.27
N ARG A 5 22.96 48.07 6.81
CA ARG A 5 21.63 47.82 7.40
C ARG A 5 21.33 46.31 7.45
N ARG A 6 21.15 45.83 8.67
CA ARG A 6 20.64 44.49 9.04
C ARG A 6 19.15 44.65 9.31
N SER A 7 18.33 43.72 8.83
CA SER A 7 16.96 43.56 9.32
C SER A 7 16.76 42.10 9.71
N VAL A 8 16.73 41.88 11.02
CA VAL A 8 16.31 40.65 11.69
C VAL A 8 14.87 40.91 12.16
N LEU A 9 13.93 40.04 11.81
CA LEU A 9 12.66 39.93 12.53
C LEU A 9 12.61 38.56 13.19
N GLN A 10 12.71 38.58 14.52
CA GLN A 10 12.33 37.49 15.40
C GLN A 10 10.86 37.66 15.83
N LEU A 11 10.27 36.52 16.18
CA LEU A 11 9.38 36.23 17.32
C LEU A 11 8.06 35.56 16.94
N GLY A 12 7.81 34.44 17.62
CA GLY A 12 6.51 33.76 17.64
C GLY A 12 6.57 32.30 18.10
N VAL A 13 7.26 31.99 19.20
CA VAL A 13 7.15 30.67 19.86
C VAL A 13 5.89 30.68 20.73
N ALA A 14 4.95 29.78 20.46
CA ALA A 14 3.83 29.50 21.34
C ALA A 14 4.02 28.11 21.97
N THR A 15 4.42 28.11 23.24
CA THR A 15 4.36 26.97 24.16
C THR A 15 3.58 27.43 25.38
N LEU A 16 2.59 26.64 25.82
CA LEU A 16 1.95 26.55 27.16
C LEU A 16 0.74 25.60 26.99
N ALA A 17 0.39 24.66 27.87
CA ALA A 17 0.99 24.12 29.08
C ALA A 17 0.26 22.79 29.41
N LEU A 18 0.99 21.80 29.94
CA LEU A 18 0.43 20.61 30.61
C LEU A 18 0.20 20.95 32.09
N ALA A 19 -1.04 20.79 32.57
CA ALA A 19 -1.40 20.76 33.99
C ALA A 19 -2.57 19.76 34.16
N GLY A 20 -2.61 18.86 35.15
CA GLY A 20 -1.71 18.70 36.29
C GLY A 20 -1.95 17.39 37.04
N CYS A 21 -1.08 17.13 38.00
CA CYS A 21 -1.20 16.05 38.99
C CYS A 21 -1.46 16.65 40.38
N SER A 22 -2.28 15.91 41.13
CA SER A 22 -2.24 15.71 42.58
C SER A 22 -2.82 16.75 43.53
N GLY A 23 -3.81 16.30 44.31
CA GLY A 23 -4.28 16.92 45.55
C GLY A 23 -5.02 15.89 46.41
N THR A 24 -4.34 15.41 47.44
CA THR A 24 -4.76 14.44 48.47
C THR A 24 -5.82 14.99 49.44
N LYS A 25 -6.73 14.14 49.91
CA LYS A 25 -7.34 14.24 51.25
C LYS A 25 -7.57 12.85 51.86
N VAL A 26 -7.07 12.70 53.08
CA VAL A 26 -7.20 11.57 54.01
C VAL A 26 -8.45 11.81 54.86
N ASP A 27 -9.29 10.78 55.11
CA ASP A 27 -9.69 10.48 56.49
C ASP A 27 -10.27 9.06 56.74
N THR A 28 -9.83 8.53 57.88
CA THR A 28 -10.39 7.56 58.84
C THR A 28 -11.04 6.24 58.39
N SER A 29 -10.39 5.10 58.69
CA SER A 29 -10.75 4.19 59.82
C SER A 29 -10.02 2.82 59.70
N GLN A 30 -9.35 2.43 60.78
CA GLN A 30 -8.56 1.21 61.03
C GLN A 30 -9.46 0.09 61.63
N PRO A 31 -9.02 -1.15 61.98
CA PRO A 31 -8.10 -2.15 61.37
C PRO A 31 -8.80 -3.50 61.08
N ALA A 32 -8.17 -4.42 60.34
CA ALA A 32 -8.05 -5.85 60.75
C ALA A 32 -7.28 -6.67 59.69
N ALA A 33 -6.54 -7.65 60.19
CA ALA A 33 -5.71 -8.61 59.49
C ALA A 33 -6.42 -9.42 58.38
N LEU A 34 -5.67 -9.80 57.34
CA LEU A 34 -5.29 -11.19 57.03
C LEU A 34 -4.80 -11.35 55.57
N ASP A 35 -3.80 -12.21 55.46
CA ASP A 35 -3.31 -12.95 54.29
C ASP A 35 -2.53 -12.25 53.15
N VAL A 36 -1.26 -12.62 53.14
CA VAL A 36 -0.31 -12.57 52.03
C VAL A 36 -0.69 -13.64 51.01
N VAL A 37 -0.97 -13.24 49.77
CA VAL A 37 -0.77 -14.11 48.59
C VAL A 37 -0.17 -13.26 47.48
N PRO A 38 1.08 -13.49 47.04
CA PRO A 38 1.56 -12.92 45.81
C PRO A 38 0.95 -13.73 44.67
N VAL A 39 -0.02 -13.16 43.95
CA VAL A 39 -0.48 -13.74 42.68
C VAL A 39 0.64 -13.53 41.66
N VAL A 40 1.53 -14.50 41.56
CA VAL A 40 2.42 -14.66 40.41
C VAL A 40 1.54 -15.15 39.26
N ALA A 41 1.00 -14.21 38.48
CA ALA A 41 0.40 -14.52 37.20
C ALA A 41 1.53 -14.84 36.21
N SER A 42 2.01 -16.09 36.22
CA SER A 42 2.80 -16.63 35.13
C SER A 42 1.89 -16.82 33.91
N ASP A 43 1.67 -15.73 33.15
CA ASP A 43 1.07 -15.81 31.82
C ASP A 43 2.18 -16.22 30.84
N ASP A 44 2.54 -17.50 30.85
CA ASP A 44 3.40 -18.14 29.84
C ASP A 44 2.65 -18.21 28.50
N LYS A 45 2.38 -17.05 27.91
CA LYS A 45 1.95 -16.95 26.52
C LYS A 45 3.18 -17.07 25.64
N VAL A 46 3.49 -18.31 25.28
CA VAL A 46 4.34 -18.61 24.12
C VAL A 46 3.80 -17.78 22.95
N PRO A 47 4.59 -16.85 22.37
CA PRO A 47 4.17 -16.10 21.20
C PRO A 47 3.84 -17.11 20.09
N LYS A 48 2.57 -17.22 19.70
CA LYS A 48 2.19 -17.99 18.52
C LYS A 48 2.87 -17.34 17.32
N GLU A 49 3.87 -18.02 16.78
CA GLU A 49 4.57 -17.61 15.57
C GLU A 49 3.54 -17.41 14.45
N ARG A 50 3.44 -16.17 13.97
CA ARG A 50 2.53 -15.83 12.88
C ARG A 50 3.04 -16.59 11.65
N PRO A 51 2.19 -17.38 10.97
CA PRO A 51 2.57 -18.03 9.73
C PRO A 51 3.16 -16.99 8.78
N GLU A 52 4.30 -17.29 8.16
CA GLU A 52 4.89 -16.40 7.18
C GLU A 52 3.87 -16.09 6.06
N PRO A 53 3.80 -14.85 5.57
CA PRO A 53 2.88 -14.49 4.50
C PRO A 53 3.14 -15.35 3.26
N LEU A 54 2.09 -15.96 2.71
CA LEU A 54 2.20 -16.73 1.47
C LEU A 54 2.54 -15.79 0.30
N ILE A 55 3.77 -15.87 -0.20
CA ILE A 55 4.21 -15.12 -1.38
C ILE A 55 3.67 -15.81 -2.64
N ARG A 56 2.74 -15.15 -3.35
CA ARG A 56 2.14 -15.66 -4.59
C ARG A 56 2.70 -14.98 -5.84
N TYR A 57 3.17 -13.75 -5.72
CA TYR A 57 3.66 -12.95 -6.84
C TYR A 57 5.06 -12.40 -6.56
N GLN A 58 5.81 -12.21 -7.64
CA GLN A 58 7.04 -11.43 -7.62
C GLN A 58 6.89 -10.27 -8.60
N PHE A 59 7.16 -9.07 -8.10
CA PHE A 59 7.24 -7.84 -8.87
C PHE A 59 8.70 -7.51 -9.06
N THR A 60 9.18 -7.43 -10.30
CA THR A 60 10.53 -6.95 -10.61
C THR A 60 10.39 -5.59 -11.28
N CYS A 61 10.69 -4.53 -10.55
CA CYS A 61 10.48 -3.16 -11.00
C CYS A 61 11.79 -2.49 -11.39
N SER A 62 11.79 -1.76 -12.50
CA SER A 62 12.97 -1.08 -13.05
C SER A 62 12.72 0.40 -13.28
N ALA A 63 13.81 1.16 -13.31
CA ALA A 63 13.82 2.54 -13.75
C ALA A 63 13.98 2.62 -15.28
N VAL A 64 13.95 3.84 -15.81
CA VAL A 64 14.00 4.11 -17.26
C VAL A 64 15.28 3.62 -17.93
N ASP A 65 16.39 3.63 -17.20
CA ASP A 65 17.69 3.14 -17.67
C ASP A 65 17.81 1.61 -17.58
N GLY A 66 16.74 0.92 -17.19
CA GLY A 66 16.71 -0.52 -16.97
C GLY A 66 17.29 -0.94 -15.62
N SER A 67 17.79 0.00 -14.79
CA SER A 67 18.33 -0.35 -13.48
C SER A 67 17.24 -0.92 -12.57
N LEU A 68 17.61 -1.94 -11.79
CA LEU A 68 16.70 -2.57 -10.85
C LEU A 68 16.37 -1.60 -9.71
N ILE A 69 15.09 -1.36 -9.50
CA ILE A 69 14.61 -0.60 -8.33
C ILE A 69 14.44 -1.53 -7.14
N GLY A 70 13.87 -2.71 -7.38
CA GLY A 70 13.67 -3.71 -6.35
C GLY A 70 12.87 -4.90 -6.85
N LYS A 71 12.85 -5.93 -6.00
CA LYS A 71 11.93 -7.05 -6.10
C LYS A 71 10.96 -6.99 -4.93
N PHE A 72 9.68 -7.13 -5.20
CA PHE A 72 8.62 -7.06 -4.19
C PHE A 72 7.74 -8.29 -4.26
N SER A 73 7.07 -8.60 -3.17
CA SER A 73 6.19 -9.77 -3.01
C SER A 73 4.70 -9.41 -3.08
N SER A 74 4.37 -8.12 -2.97
CA SER A 74 2.99 -7.60 -3.03
C SER A 74 2.89 -6.24 -3.71
N LEU A 75 1.67 -5.86 -4.08
CA LEU A 75 1.37 -4.52 -4.60
C LEU A 75 1.60 -3.45 -3.53
N GLU A 76 1.25 -3.74 -2.28
CA GLU A 76 1.43 -2.84 -1.15
C GLU A 76 2.91 -2.50 -0.94
N GLU A 77 3.80 -3.49 -1.09
CA GLU A 77 5.25 -3.25 -1.03
C GLU A 77 5.74 -2.39 -2.19
N VAL A 78 5.24 -2.62 -3.41
CA VAL A 78 5.55 -1.77 -4.56
C VAL A 78 5.13 -0.32 -4.27
N TRP A 79 3.91 -0.12 -3.79
CA TRP A 79 3.37 1.22 -3.49
C TRP A 79 4.05 1.89 -2.30
N ALA A 80 4.49 1.12 -1.31
CA ALA A 80 5.24 1.61 -0.16
C ALA A 80 6.72 1.89 -0.45
N SER A 81 7.22 1.52 -1.63
CA SER A 81 8.61 1.76 -2.01
C SER A 81 8.94 3.26 -1.98
N THR A 82 9.99 3.64 -1.26
CA THR A 82 10.52 5.02 -1.28
C THR A 82 10.99 5.45 -2.66
N ARG A 83 11.26 4.49 -3.55
CA ARG A 83 11.64 4.71 -4.95
C ARG A 83 10.47 4.54 -5.92
N TYR A 84 9.23 4.43 -5.43
CA TYR A 84 8.03 4.22 -6.26
C TYR A 84 7.97 5.20 -7.44
N MET A 85 8.26 6.49 -7.22
CA MET A 85 8.21 7.50 -8.28
C MET A 85 9.24 7.30 -9.41
N HIS A 86 10.29 6.53 -9.17
CA HIS A 86 11.30 6.18 -10.16
C HIS A 86 10.94 4.92 -10.97
N VAL A 87 9.93 4.16 -10.53
CA VAL A 87 9.45 2.97 -11.24
C VAL A 87 8.86 3.39 -12.57
N THR A 88 9.35 2.76 -13.65
CA THR A 88 8.83 2.96 -15.00
C THR A 88 8.16 1.73 -15.57
N ASP A 89 8.62 0.55 -15.17
CA ASP A 89 7.99 -0.72 -15.48
C ASP A 89 8.09 -1.68 -14.30
N CYS A 90 7.12 -2.57 -14.18
CA CYS A 90 7.19 -3.73 -13.31
C CYS A 90 6.79 -4.97 -14.10
N GLN A 91 7.67 -5.97 -14.12
CA GLN A 91 7.34 -7.33 -14.51
C GLN A 91 6.64 -8.01 -13.34
N VAL A 92 5.58 -8.78 -13.61
CA VAL A 92 4.85 -9.54 -12.60
C VAL A 92 4.86 -11.01 -12.99
N ALA A 93 5.29 -11.86 -12.07
CA ALA A 93 5.25 -13.30 -12.23
C ALA A 93 4.52 -13.95 -11.05
N TYR A 94 3.75 -15.00 -11.34
CA TYR A 94 3.27 -15.90 -10.29
C TYR A 94 4.41 -16.83 -9.87
N VAL A 95 4.68 -16.89 -8.57
CA VAL A 95 5.80 -17.67 -7.98
C VAL A 95 5.33 -18.62 -6.88
N GLY A 96 4.01 -18.82 -6.75
CA GLY A 96 3.46 -19.78 -5.80
C GLY A 96 3.86 -21.22 -6.14
N SER A 97 3.82 -22.09 -5.13
CA SER A 97 4.28 -23.48 -5.23
C SER A 97 3.38 -24.42 -6.07
N GLY A 98 2.24 -23.94 -6.56
CA GLY A 98 1.25 -24.73 -7.29
C GLY A 98 0.74 -24.05 -8.56
N PRO A 99 -0.36 -24.53 -9.17
CA PRO A 99 -0.98 -23.83 -10.27
C PRO A 99 -1.51 -22.46 -9.82
N HIS A 100 -1.56 -21.51 -10.76
CA HIS A 100 -2.10 -20.18 -10.49
C HIS A 100 -3.63 -20.21 -10.36
N VAL A 101 -4.10 -20.60 -9.18
CA VAL A 101 -5.50 -20.50 -8.77
C VAL A 101 -5.78 -19.08 -8.31
N LEU A 102 -6.76 -18.44 -8.93
CA LEU A 102 -7.15 -17.06 -8.64
C LEU A 102 -7.94 -16.97 -7.33
N THR A 103 -7.73 -15.90 -6.57
CA THR A 103 -8.60 -15.55 -5.43
C THR A 103 -9.94 -15.03 -5.92
N ALA A 104 -10.87 -14.80 -5.00
CA ALA A 104 -12.17 -14.21 -5.31
C ALA A 104 -12.02 -12.81 -5.93
N GLU A 105 -11.10 -11.99 -5.41
CA GLU A 105 -10.82 -10.63 -5.87
C GLU A 105 -10.17 -10.63 -7.25
N GLU A 106 -9.19 -11.51 -7.46
CA GLU A 106 -8.54 -11.71 -8.76
C GLU A 106 -9.53 -12.20 -9.81
N THR A 107 -10.42 -13.11 -9.43
CA THR A 107 -11.51 -13.60 -10.29
C THR A 107 -12.49 -12.48 -10.64
N ALA A 108 -12.87 -11.64 -9.68
CA ALA A 108 -13.74 -10.49 -9.92
C ALA A 108 -13.10 -9.50 -10.92
N ALA A 109 -11.80 -9.24 -10.78
CA ALA A 109 -11.05 -8.39 -11.69
C ALA A 109 -10.96 -8.97 -13.12
N VAL A 110 -10.66 -10.27 -13.23
CA VAL A 110 -10.66 -10.97 -14.53
C VAL A 110 -12.04 -10.95 -15.16
N ASN A 111 -13.11 -11.20 -14.40
CA ASN A 111 -14.47 -11.14 -14.90
C ASN A 111 -14.86 -9.74 -15.38
N ALA A 112 -14.44 -8.69 -14.67
CA ALA A 112 -14.65 -7.31 -15.10
C ALA A 112 -13.92 -7.00 -16.42
N ALA A 113 -12.72 -7.55 -16.61
CA ALA A 113 -11.99 -7.43 -17.87
C ALA A 113 -12.67 -8.21 -19.01
N VAL A 114 -13.15 -9.44 -18.77
CA VAL A 114 -13.89 -10.23 -19.75
C VAL A 114 -15.19 -9.53 -20.16
N ALA A 115 -15.96 -9.02 -19.19
CA ALA A 115 -17.16 -8.23 -19.46
C ALA A 115 -16.88 -6.94 -20.27
N ALA A 116 -15.64 -6.45 -20.21
CA ALA A 116 -15.17 -5.31 -20.97
C ALA A 116 -14.57 -5.68 -22.35
N GLY A 117 -14.60 -6.96 -22.74
CA GLY A 117 -14.17 -7.43 -24.06
C GLY A 117 -12.82 -8.14 -24.09
N ALA A 118 -12.23 -8.51 -22.95
CA ALA A 118 -11.09 -9.43 -22.96
C ALA A 118 -11.52 -10.84 -23.41
N ALA A 119 -10.65 -11.52 -24.17
CA ALA A 119 -10.90 -12.89 -24.59
C ALA A 119 -11.00 -13.84 -23.39
N PRO A 120 -12.02 -14.72 -23.33
CA PRO A 120 -12.10 -15.74 -22.29
C PRO A 120 -11.02 -16.82 -22.50
N GLY A 121 -10.69 -17.55 -21.44
CA GLY A 121 -9.79 -18.72 -21.51
C GLY A 121 -8.31 -18.45 -21.18
N GLN A 122 -7.92 -17.21 -20.91
CA GLN A 122 -6.55 -16.84 -20.49
C GLN A 122 -6.54 -16.14 -19.13
N ALA A 123 -7.28 -16.70 -18.15
CA ALA A 123 -7.54 -16.04 -16.87
C ALA A 123 -6.27 -15.71 -16.07
N SER A 124 -5.31 -16.63 -15.98
CA SER A 124 -4.05 -16.41 -15.26
C SER A 124 -3.19 -15.31 -15.91
N GLU A 125 -2.98 -15.37 -17.22
CA GLU A 125 -2.24 -14.34 -17.96
C GLU A 125 -2.92 -12.97 -17.89
N LEU A 126 -4.25 -12.95 -18.04
CA LEU A 126 -5.04 -11.73 -17.89
C LEU A 126 -4.94 -11.16 -16.47
N CYS A 127 -4.97 -12.02 -15.45
CA CYS A 127 -4.77 -11.62 -14.06
C CYS A 127 -3.38 -10.98 -13.85
N LEU A 128 -2.31 -11.58 -14.37
CA LEU A 128 -0.96 -11.01 -14.28
C LEU A 128 -0.85 -9.65 -14.97
N ARG A 129 -1.49 -9.48 -16.14
CA ARG A 129 -1.58 -8.18 -16.82
C ARG A 129 -2.35 -7.14 -16.02
N ILE A 130 -3.45 -7.55 -15.39
CA ILE A 130 -4.26 -6.69 -14.50
C ILE A 130 -3.41 -6.27 -13.29
N ILE A 131 -2.74 -7.20 -12.61
CA ILE A 131 -1.87 -6.92 -11.48
C ILE A 131 -0.72 -5.99 -11.88
N ARG A 132 -0.13 -6.18 -13.07
CA ARG A 132 0.88 -5.26 -13.60
C ARG A 132 0.34 -3.83 -13.78
N ALA A 133 -0.88 -3.68 -14.30
CA ALA A 133 -1.53 -2.37 -14.41
C ALA A 133 -1.86 -1.73 -13.04
N CYS A 134 -1.90 -2.54 -11.97
CA CYS A 134 -1.97 -2.07 -10.59
C CYS A 134 -0.63 -1.52 -10.04
N THR A 135 0.46 -1.55 -10.81
CA THR A 135 1.73 -0.90 -10.48
C THR A 135 1.86 0.50 -11.12
N ARG A 136 2.96 1.20 -10.84
CA ARG A 136 3.21 2.52 -11.45
C ARG A 136 3.36 2.39 -12.96
N THR A 137 2.69 3.29 -13.68
CA THR A 137 2.99 3.55 -15.09
C THR A 137 3.71 4.89 -15.21
N ASP A 138 4.83 4.94 -15.92
CA ASP A 138 5.56 6.19 -16.15
C ASP A 138 4.70 7.18 -16.95
N HIS A 139 4.60 8.43 -16.47
CA HIS A 139 3.92 9.52 -17.16
C HIS A 139 4.39 9.73 -18.61
N ARG A 140 5.69 9.47 -18.90
CA ARG A 140 6.27 9.67 -20.24
C ARG A 140 5.78 8.64 -21.26
N THR A 141 5.51 7.41 -20.82
CA THR A 141 5.04 6.31 -21.68
C THR A 141 3.56 6.01 -21.48
N LEU A 142 2.90 6.80 -20.65
CA LEU A 142 1.58 6.50 -20.11
C LEU A 142 0.53 6.20 -21.19
N ALA A 143 0.45 7.04 -22.21
CA ALA A 143 -0.53 6.86 -23.29
C ALA A 143 -0.32 5.53 -24.02
N ALA A 144 0.94 5.19 -24.32
CA ALA A 144 1.28 3.93 -24.97
C ALA A 144 1.00 2.73 -24.06
N SER A 145 1.34 2.82 -22.78
CA SER A 145 1.05 1.76 -21.80
C SER A 145 -0.46 1.53 -21.65
N LEU A 146 -1.27 2.59 -21.56
CA LEU A 146 -2.72 2.47 -21.45
C LEU A 146 -3.35 1.91 -22.73
N ALA A 147 -2.84 2.28 -23.91
CA ALA A 147 -3.26 1.67 -25.16
C ALA A 147 -2.91 0.17 -25.21
N ALA A 148 -1.72 -0.22 -24.73
CA ALA A 148 -1.29 -1.61 -24.67
C ALA A 148 -2.07 -2.45 -23.63
N TYR A 149 -2.46 -1.84 -22.50
CA TYR A 149 -3.37 -2.46 -21.54
C TYR A 149 -4.77 -2.62 -22.15
N GLY A 150 -5.28 -1.56 -22.79
CA GLY A 150 -6.63 -1.51 -23.32
C GLY A 150 -7.71 -1.39 -22.24
N ILE A 151 -8.94 -1.09 -22.65
CA ILE A 151 -10.10 -0.92 -21.76
C ILE A 151 -10.29 -2.14 -20.84
N PRO A 152 -10.18 -3.40 -21.31
CA PRO A 152 -10.39 -4.56 -20.45
C PRO A 152 -9.45 -4.64 -19.24
N VAL A 153 -8.14 -4.51 -19.47
CA VAL A 153 -7.14 -4.62 -18.40
C VAL A 153 -7.27 -3.45 -17.44
N VAL A 154 -7.53 -2.24 -17.94
CA VAL A 154 -7.70 -1.07 -17.07
C VAL A 154 -8.95 -1.18 -16.20
N LYS A 155 -10.07 -1.71 -16.72
CA LYS A 155 -11.26 -2.00 -15.91
C LYS A 155 -10.97 -3.07 -14.85
N GLY A 156 -10.31 -4.16 -15.23
CA GLY A 156 -9.88 -5.18 -14.28
C GLY A 156 -8.98 -4.63 -13.17
N ALA A 157 -8.03 -3.76 -13.51
CA ALA A 157 -7.14 -3.13 -12.53
C ALA A 157 -7.88 -2.24 -11.53
N LEU A 158 -8.87 -1.47 -12.00
CA LEU A 158 -9.71 -0.66 -11.12
C LEU A 158 -10.65 -1.50 -10.25
N THR A 159 -11.05 -2.69 -10.70
CA THR A 159 -11.78 -3.65 -9.86
C THR A 159 -10.86 -4.28 -8.81
N LEU A 160 -9.63 -4.65 -9.17
CA LEU A 160 -8.69 -5.30 -8.25
C LEU A 160 -8.15 -4.35 -7.18
N ALA A 161 -7.73 -3.15 -7.59
CA ALA A 161 -7.06 -2.19 -6.72
C ALA A 161 -7.62 -0.77 -6.93
N PRO A 162 -8.88 -0.50 -6.51
CA PRO A 162 -9.54 0.78 -6.73
C PRO A 162 -8.85 1.96 -6.03
N LEU A 163 -8.03 1.66 -5.01
CA LEU A 163 -7.29 2.65 -4.21
C LEU A 163 -5.78 2.70 -4.54
N ALA A 164 -5.34 2.01 -5.60
CA ALA A 164 -3.95 2.07 -6.03
C ALA A 164 -3.54 3.52 -6.36
N PRO A 165 -2.27 3.91 -6.19
CA PRO A 165 -1.83 5.29 -6.44
C PRO A 165 -2.16 5.82 -7.86
N GLN A 166 -2.20 4.94 -8.86
CA GLN A 166 -2.54 5.28 -10.24
C GLN A 166 -4.04 5.15 -10.59
N ALA A 167 -4.91 4.71 -9.66
CA ALA A 167 -6.32 4.45 -9.95
C ALA A 167 -7.08 5.69 -10.47
N ALA A 168 -6.80 6.88 -9.92
CA ALA A 168 -7.40 8.13 -10.39
C ALA A 168 -7.03 8.42 -11.85
N LEU A 169 -5.81 8.07 -12.26
CA LEU A 169 -5.34 8.26 -13.62
C LEU A 169 -6.00 7.27 -14.59
N LEU A 170 -6.05 6.00 -14.22
CA LEU A 170 -6.74 4.95 -14.98
C LEU A 170 -8.22 5.30 -15.22
N THR A 171 -8.88 5.80 -14.17
CA THR A 171 -10.28 6.24 -14.23
C THR A 171 -10.47 7.39 -15.22
N ARG A 172 -9.59 8.39 -15.21
CA ARG A 172 -9.66 9.51 -16.17
C ARG A 172 -9.48 9.03 -17.61
N TRP A 173 -8.52 8.13 -17.85
CA TRP A 173 -8.30 7.58 -19.18
C TRP A 173 -9.51 6.80 -19.69
N LEU A 174 -10.13 5.95 -18.86
CA LEU A 174 -11.33 5.19 -19.26
C LEU A 174 -12.48 6.10 -19.71
N LYS A 175 -12.69 7.24 -19.04
CA LYS A 175 -13.71 8.22 -19.42
C LYS A 175 -13.46 8.82 -20.81
N THR A 176 -12.20 8.92 -21.23
CA THR A 176 -11.84 9.40 -22.57
C THR A 176 -11.81 8.29 -23.62
N ALA A 177 -11.52 7.05 -23.21
CA ALA A 177 -11.35 5.92 -24.11
C ALA A 177 -12.68 5.23 -24.50
N VAL A 178 -13.71 5.36 -23.65
CA VAL A 178 -15.07 4.89 -23.93
C VAL A 178 -15.94 6.12 -24.15
N PRO A 179 -16.10 6.63 -25.39
CA PRO A 179 -17.12 7.64 -25.67
C PRO A 179 -18.48 7.02 -25.35
N GLY A 180 -19.26 7.72 -24.53
CA GLY A 180 -20.59 7.29 -24.10
C GLY A 180 -21.63 7.32 -25.21
#